data_AF-A0A7L3ABW0-F1
#
_entry.id   AF-A0A7L3ABW0-F1
#
_cell.length_a   1.000
_cell.length_b   1.000
_cell.length_c   1.000
_cell.angle_alpha   90.00
_cell.angle_beta   90.00
_cell.angle_gamma   90.00
#
_symmetry.space_group_name_H-M   'P 1'
#
loop_
_entity.id
_entity.type
_entity.pdbx_description
1 polymer ?
#
loop_
_entity_poly.entity_id
_entity_poly.type
_entity_poly.pdbx_seq_one_letter_code
_entity_poly.pdbx_strand_id
1 'polypeptide(L)'
;AQGHGAKGDNIYEFEIEFLEPVEPKPVCRMTQRQLNITVQKKESNWWERLTKQEKRPLFLAPDFDRWLDESDAEMELKEKEEEKINKMKIESRVPKDPFKHLKKGYLIMYNLVQFLGFSWIFVNMTVRLFILGKGNMEIHLFSKVVGFLCLTDSFYDTFHTISDMMYFCQTLAIMEIMNSLIGLVRSPVIPSVVQVIFGRNFVLFVILGSLEEMQSKPVVFFIFYFWSIIELFRYPYYMLSCIGIEWKPLTWLRYTAWIPLYPLGGLAEGISLKQ
;
A
#
# COMPACT_ATOMS: atom_id res chain seq x y z
N ALA A 1 -37.17 14.45 -20.74
CA ALA A 1 -37.41 14.40 -19.28
C ALA A 1 -38.89 14.65 -19.00
N GLN A 2 -39.51 13.93 -18.07
CA GLN A 2 -40.89 14.19 -17.65
C GLN A 2 -40.89 15.33 -16.63
N GLY A 3 -41.69 16.37 -16.86
CA GLY A 3 -41.76 17.55 -15.99
C GLY A 3 -43.20 17.98 -15.76
N HIS A 4 -43.47 18.49 -14.56
CA HIS A 4 -44.77 19.06 -14.21
C HIS A 4 -44.71 20.57 -14.39
N GLY A 5 -45.40 21.08 -15.41
CA GLY A 5 -45.47 22.52 -15.71
C GLY A 5 -46.87 23.10 -15.50
N ALA A 6 -47.06 24.38 -15.83
CA ALA A 6 -48.37 25.05 -15.76
C ALA A 6 -49.48 24.39 -16.61
N LYS A 7 -49.11 23.51 -17.55
CA LYS A 7 -50.03 22.72 -18.39
C LYS A 7 -50.10 21.24 -17.96
N GLY A 8 -49.72 20.91 -16.73
CA GLY A 8 -49.68 19.56 -16.19
C GLY A 8 -48.41 18.78 -16.56
N ASP A 9 -48.47 17.46 -16.43
CA ASP A 9 -47.35 16.55 -16.72
C ASP A 9 -47.13 16.44 -18.23
N ASN A 10 -45.96 16.92 -18.68
CA ASN A 10 -45.56 16.86 -20.07
C ASN A 10 -44.17 16.23 -20.20
N ILE A 11 -43.95 15.56 -21.33
CA ILE A 11 -42.64 15.04 -21.71
C ILE A 11 -41.93 16.15 -22.48
N TYR A 12 -40.81 16.60 -21.94
CA TYR A 12 -39.97 17.64 -22.57
C TYR A 12 -38.77 16.98 -23.24
N GLU A 13 -38.57 17.30 -24.51
CA GLU A 13 -37.43 16.88 -25.31
C GLU A 13 -36.89 18.08 -26.08
N PHE A 14 -35.56 18.16 -26.17
CA PHE A 14 -34.89 19.20 -26.94
C PHE A 14 -33.61 18.62 -27.54
N GLU A 15 -33.24 19.13 -28.69
CA GLU A 15 -32.01 18.78 -29.40
C GLU A 15 -31.22 20.07 -29.69
N ILE A 16 -29.92 20.04 -29.40
CA ILE A 16 -29.02 21.18 -29.56
C ILE A 16 -27.73 20.68 -30.19
N GLU A 17 -27.40 21.23 -31.36
CA GLU A 17 -26.10 21.02 -32.00
C GLU A 17 -25.11 22.09 -31.53
N PHE A 18 -24.07 21.67 -30.80
CA PHE A 18 -23.03 22.56 -30.30
C PHE A 18 -22.16 23.13 -31.42
N LEU A 19 -21.61 24.34 -31.20
CA LEU A 19 -20.69 25.00 -32.13
C LEU A 19 -19.42 24.18 -32.36
N GLU A 20 -18.82 23.70 -31.27
CA GLU A 20 -17.56 22.98 -31.23
C GLU A 20 -17.72 21.63 -30.48
N PRO A 21 -16.79 20.68 -30.68
CA PRO A 21 -16.88 19.37 -30.04
C PRO A 21 -16.80 19.47 -28.51
N VAL A 22 -17.68 18.72 -27.85
CA VAL A 22 -17.75 18.58 -26.40
C VAL A 22 -17.41 17.16 -25.97
N GLU A 23 -17.06 16.98 -24.70
CA GLU A 23 -16.89 15.64 -24.14
C GLU A 23 -18.23 14.91 -24.05
N PRO A 24 -18.29 13.60 -24.39
CA PRO A 24 -19.54 12.85 -24.49
C PRO A 24 -20.18 12.51 -23.13
N LYS A 25 -19.67 13.04 -22.02
CA LYS A 25 -20.11 12.73 -20.65
C LYS A 25 -20.70 13.97 -19.97
N PRO A 26 -21.95 14.35 -20.29
CA PRO A 26 -22.61 15.46 -19.60
C PRO A 26 -22.93 15.08 -18.14
N VAL A 27 -22.72 16.03 -17.23
CA VAL A 27 -23.10 15.88 -15.81
C VAL A 27 -24.48 16.50 -15.62
N CYS A 28 -25.48 15.64 -15.42
CA CYS A 28 -26.86 16.05 -15.17
C CYS A 28 -27.15 16.07 -13.67
N ARG A 29 -27.58 17.21 -13.14
CA ARG A 29 -28.05 17.37 -11.75
C ARG A 29 -29.50 17.81 -11.76
N MET A 30 -30.38 16.94 -11.27
CA MET A 30 -31.79 17.24 -11.10
C MET A 30 -32.04 17.83 -9.71
N THR A 31 -32.71 18.97 -9.67
CA THR A 31 -33.27 19.56 -8.45
C THR A 31 -34.80 19.54 -8.55
N GLN A 32 -35.50 19.85 -7.46
CA GLN A 32 -36.96 19.93 -7.46
C GLN A 32 -37.52 21.00 -8.41
N ARG A 33 -36.71 22.01 -8.78
CA ARG A 33 -37.15 23.19 -9.55
C ARG A 33 -36.55 23.28 -10.95
N GLN A 34 -35.40 22.65 -11.18
CA GLN A 34 -34.64 22.77 -12.44
C GLN A 34 -33.75 21.55 -12.71
N LEU A 35 -33.50 21.31 -13.99
CA LEU A 35 -32.51 20.36 -14.49
C LEU A 35 -31.26 21.13 -14.90
N ASN A 36 -30.16 20.95 -14.17
CA ASN A 36 -28.86 21.54 -14.51
C ASN A 36 -28.06 20.52 -15.32
N ILE A 37 -27.70 20.85 -16.56
CA ILE A 37 -26.83 20.03 -17.40
C ILE A 37 -25.51 20.77 -17.55
N THR A 38 -24.42 20.17 -17.10
CA THR A 38 -23.07 20.71 -17.26
C THR A 38 -22.35 19.91 -18.33
N VAL A 39 -21.86 20.58 -19.36
CA VAL A 39 -21.14 19.98 -20.49
C VAL A 39 -19.74 20.55 -20.52
N GLN A 40 -18.74 19.69 -20.63
CA GLN A 40 -17.34 20.10 -20.70
C GLN A 40 -16.92 20.25 -22.16
N LYS A 41 -16.37 21.42 -22.52
CA LYS A 41 -15.81 21.67 -23.85
C LYS A 41 -14.54 20.85 -24.04
N LYS A 42 -14.28 20.39 -25.27
CA LYS A 42 -13.04 19.67 -25.59
C LYS A 42 -11.82 20.61 -25.65
N GLU A 43 -12.04 21.82 -26.13
CA GLU A 43 -11.05 22.90 -26.15
C GLU A 43 -11.55 24.05 -25.27
N SER A 44 -10.66 24.67 -24.50
CA SER A 44 -11.01 25.72 -23.55
C SER A 44 -11.09 27.10 -24.22
N ASN A 45 -11.69 27.17 -25.41
CA ASN A 45 -11.83 28.40 -26.16
C ASN A 45 -13.13 29.15 -25.78
N TRP A 46 -13.12 30.46 -25.98
CA TRP A 46 -14.31 31.28 -25.89
C TRP A 46 -15.30 30.92 -27.01
N TRP A 47 -16.59 30.82 -26.67
CA TRP A 47 -17.64 30.53 -27.66
C TRP A 47 -18.56 31.74 -27.78
N GLU A 48 -18.55 32.40 -28.93
CA GLU A 48 -19.47 33.52 -29.22
C GLU A 48 -20.94 33.06 -29.24
N ARG A 49 -21.18 31.78 -29.53
CA ARG A 49 -22.51 31.16 -29.56
C ARG A 49 -22.48 29.70 -29.11
N LEU A 50 -23.59 29.24 -28.53
CA LEU A 50 -23.74 27.84 -28.10
C LEU A 50 -24.01 26.89 -29.27
N THR A 51 -24.86 27.32 -30.22
CA THR A 51 -25.33 26.50 -31.34
C THR A 51 -24.52 26.72 -32.61
N LYS A 52 -24.39 25.69 -33.44
CA LYS A 52 -23.84 25.82 -34.79
C LYS A 52 -24.73 26.68 -35.72
N GLN A 53 -26.04 26.63 -35.49
CA GLN A 53 -27.03 27.42 -36.23
C GLN A 53 -26.98 28.90 -35.81
N GLU A 54 -27.10 29.82 -36.79
CA GLU A 54 -27.16 31.27 -36.56
C GLU A 54 -28.45 31.71 -35.87
N LYS A 55 -29.56 31.02 -36.14
CA LYS A 55 -30.85 31.34 -35.54
C LYS A 55 -31.00 30.65 -34.19
N ARG A 56 -31.04 31.45 -33.14
CA ARG A 56 -31.28 31.01 -31.76
C ARG A 56 -32.69 30.38 -31.59
N PRO A 57 -32.83 29.17 -31.01
CA PRO A 57 -34.12 28.60 -30.67
C PRO A 57 -34.86 29.43 -29.61
N LEU A 58 -36.19 29.52 -29.73
CA LEU A 58 -37.04 30.37 -28.86
C LEU A 58 -36.99 29.97 -27.37
N PHE A 59 -36.66 28.72 -27.06
CA PHE A 59 -36.60 28.21 -25.69
C PHE A 59 -35.25 28.45 -25.00
N LEU A 60 -34.22 28.87 -25.75
CA LEU A 60 -32.88 29.07 -25.20
C LEU A 60 -32.75 30.52 -24.73
N ALA A 61 -32.40 30.77 -23.47
CA ALA A 61 -32.10 32.08 -22.90
C ALA A 61 -30.66 32.10 -22.33
N PRO A 62 -29.90 33.22 -22.36
CA PRO A 62 -28.59 33.27 -21.72
C PRO A 62 -28.78 33.27 -20.21
N ASP A 63 -27.96 32.51 -19.50
CA ASP A 63 -27.92 32.50 -18.04
C ASP A 63 -26.92 33.55 -17.57
N PHE A 64 -27.40 34.76 -17.27
CA PHE A 64 -26.56 35.89 -16.83
C PHE A 64 -25.96 35.68 -15.44
N ASP A 65 -26.54 34.82 -14.60
CA ASP A 65 -26.04 34.56 -13.24
C ASP A 65 -24.72 33.77 -13.26
N ARG A 66 -24.47 33.02 -14.34
CA ARG A 66 -23.25 32.21 -14.54
C ARG A 66 -22.36 32.73 -15.66
N TRP A 67 -22.74 33.83 -16.31
CA TRP A 67 -21.99 34.40 -17.40
C TRP A 67 -20.73 35.06 -16.86
N LEU A 68 -19.59 34.76 -17.48
CA LEU A 68 -18.33 35.46 -17.26
C LEU A 68 -18.02 36.29 -18.50
N ASP A 69 -17.50 37.48 -18.26
CA ASP A 69 -17.05 38.40 -19.29
C ASP A 69 -15.87 37.78 -20.07
N GLU A 70 -15.71 38.13 -21.34
CA GLU A 70 -14.62 37.61 -22.18
C GLU A 70 -13.24 37.85 -21.54
N SER A 71 -13.05 39.04 -20.95
CA SER A 71 -11.83 39.41 -20.23
C SER A 71 -11.55 38.52 -19.01
N ASP A 72 -12.60 38.17 -18.27
CA ASP A 72 -12.48 37.42 -17.01
C ASP A 72 -12.27 35.94 -17.28
N ALA A 73 -12.98 35.41 -18.28
CA ALA A 73 -12.79 34.03 -18.75
C ALA A 73 -11.39 33.81 -19.32
N GLU A 74 -10.85 34.75 -20.10
CA GLU A 74 -9.47 34.68 -20.59
C GLU A 74 -8.44 34.74 -19.46
N MET A 75 -8.67 35.56 -18.43
CA MET A 75 -7.78 35.67 -17.27
C MET A 75 -7.69 34.34 -16.53
N GLU A 76 -8.82 33.69 -16.23
CA GLU A 76 -8.81 32.36 -15.58
C GLU A 76 -8.08 31.29 -16.40
N LEU A 77 -8.22 31.32 -17.73
CA LEU A 77 -7.54 30.37 -18.61
C LEU A 77 -6.02 30.58 -18.56
N LYS A 78 -5.57 31.84 -18.60
CA LYS A 78 -4.16 32.21 -18.48
C LYS A 78 -3.61 31.81 -17.11
N GLU A 79 -4.34 32.07 -16.02
CA GLU A 79 -3.95 31.65 -14.67
C GLU A 79 -3.78 30.13 -14.56
N LYS A 80 -4.74 29.36 -15.09
CA LYS A 80 -4.66 27.88 -15.11
C LYS A 80 -3.49 27.38 -15.95
N GLU A 81 -3.17 28.05 -17.06
CA GLU A 81 -1.99 27.72 -17.87
C GLU A 81 -0.69 28.08 -17.15
N GLU A 82 -0.61 29.25 -16.53
CA GLU A 82 0.55 29.70 -15.74
C GLU A 82 0.80 28.77 -14.55
N GLU A 83 -0.25 28.32 -13.84
CA GLU A 83 -0.14 27.33 -12.79
C GLU A 83 0.43 26.00 -13.30
N LYS A 84 -0.06 25.51 -14.45
CA LYS A 84 0.45 24.29 -15.08
C LYS A 84 1.91 24.44 -15.49
N ILE A 85 2.28 25.57 -16.09
CA ILE A 85 3.66 25.89 -16.48
C ILE A 85 4.55 25.98 -15.25
N ASN A 86 4.09 26.64 -14.19
CA ASN A 86 4.85 26.78 -12.94
C ASN A 86 5.05 25.41 -12.28
N LYS A 87 4.03 24.56 -12.25
CA LYS A 87 4.13 23.17 -11.76
C LYS A 87 5.14 22.34 -12.57
N MET A 88 5.10 22.44 -13.89
CA MET A 88 6.10 21.79 -14.77
C MET A 88 7.52 22.35 -14.57
N LYS A 89 7.64 23.66 -14.35
CA LYS A 89 8.92 24.34 -14.07
C LYS A 89 9.50 23.93 -12.71
N ILE A 90 8.66 23.75 -11.69
CA ILE A 90 9.06 23.21 -10.39
C ILE A 90 9.54 21.77 -10.54
N GLU A 91 8.81 20.94 -11.28
CA GLU A 91 9.16 19.53 -11.48
C GLU A 91 10.45 19.34 -12.29
N SER A 92 10.72 20.21 -13.26
CA SER A 92 11.97 20.22 -14.03
C SER A 92 13.17 20.81 -13.29
N ARG A 93 12.93 21.70 -12.30
CA ARG A 93 13.99 22.23 -11.41
C ARG A 93 14.48 21.22 -10.38
N VAL A 94 13.71 20.16 -10.10
CA VAL A 94 14.20 19.03 -9.30
C VAL A 94 15.24 18.30 -10.15
N PRO A 95 16.53 18.28 -9.74
CA PRO A 95 17.53 17.51 -10.46
C PRO A 95 17.03 16.07 -10.55
N LYS A 96 16.86 15.54 -11.77
CA LYS A 96 16.65 14.11 -11.96
C LYS A 96 17.94 13.45 -11.51
N ASP A 97 17.99 13.03 -10.25
CA ASP A 97 19.13 12.31 -9.68
C ASP A 97 19.61 11.27 -10.71
N PRO A 98 20.80 11.39 -11.29
CA PRO A 98 21.30 10.42 -12.28
C PRO A 98 21.40 9.02 -11.66
N PHE A 99 21.51 8.96 -10.33
CA PHE A 99 21.50 7.75 -9.54
C PHE A 99 20.10 7.23 -9.17
N LYS A 100 19.00 7.85 -9.60
CA LYS A 100 17.63 7.40 -9.25
C LYS A 100 17.38 5.95 -9.63
N HIS A 101 17.84 5.53 -10.81
CA HIS A 101 17.73 4.15 -11.28
C HIS A 101 18.64 3.20 -10.50
N LEU A 102 19.84 3.65 -10.14
CA LEU A 102 20.80 2.87 -9.33
C LEU A 102 20.32 2.70 -7.89
N LYS A 103 19.79 3.76 -7.27
CA LYS A 103 19.15 3.75 -5.96
C LYS A 103 17.96 2.79 -5.94
N LYS A 104 17.12 2.84 -6.99
CA LYS A 104 15.98 1.92 -7.16
C LYS A 104 16.43 0.47 -7.34
N GLY A 105 17.47 0.23 -8.14
CA GLY A 105 18.06 -1.11 -8.34
C GLY A 105 18.67 -1.68 -7.06
N TYR A 106 19.42 -0.87 -6.31
CA TYR A 106 19.95 -1.22 -4.99
C TYR A 106 18.81 -1.60 -4.03
N LEU A 107 17.74 -0.80 -3.98
CA LEU A 107 16.60 -1.08 -3.10
C LEU A 107 15.90 -2.40 -3.47
N ILE A 108 15.75 -2.69 -4.77
CA ILE A 108 15.17 -3.96 -5.24
C ILE A 108 16.07 -5.14 -4.88
N MET A 109 17.38 -5.04 -5.15
CA MET A 109 18.35 -6.10 -4.83
C MET A 109 18.41 -6.37 -3.33
N TYR A 110 18.40 -5.30 -2.51
CA TYR A 110 18.35 -5.39 -1.07
C TYR A 110 17.08 -6.10 -0.57
N ASN A 111 15.90 -5.69 -1.05
CA ASN A 111 14.63 -6.34 -0.70
C ASN A 111 14.57 -7.80 -1.17
N LEU A 112 15.24 -8.14 -2.28
CA LEU A 112 15.35 -9.51 -2.77
C LEU A 112 16.18 -10.38 -1.83
N VAL A 113 17.33 -9.89 -1.37
CA VAL A 113 18.19 -10.61 -0.41
C VAL A 113 17.42 -10.88 0.88
N GLN A 114 16.68 -9.89 1.38
CA GLN A 114 15.81 -10.05 2.55
C GLN A 114 14.73 -11.12 2.33
N PHE A 115 14.03 -11.07 1.19
CA PHE A 115 13.03 -12.08 0.84
C PHE A 115 13.63 -13.49 0.80
N LEU A 116 14.82 -13.67 0.23
CA LEU A 116 15.50 -14.95 0.18
C LEU A 116 15.88 -15.45 1.58
N GLY A 117 16.36 -14.57 2.46
CA GLY A 117 16.69 -14.90 3.84
C GLY A 117 15.48 -15.40 4.63
N PHE A 118 14.37 -14.67 4.61
CA PHE A 118 13.15 -15.08 5.30
C PHE A 118 12.47 -16.30 4.66
N SER A 119 12.54 -16.45 3.34
CA SER A 119 12.07 -17.65 2.64
C SER A 119 12.85 -18.89 3.06
N TRP A 120 14.18 -18.78 3.18
CA TRP A 120 15.02 -19.87 3.67
C TRP A 120 14.67 -20.27 5.11
N ILE A 121 14.47 -19.29 6.00
CA ILE A 121 14.02 -19.55 7.38
C ILE A 121 12.66 -20.26 7.37
N PHE A 122 11.71 -19.76 6.59
CA PHE A 122 10.36 -20.33 6.51
C PHE A 122 10.36 -21.77 5.99
N VAL A 123 11.12 -22.05 4.93
CA VAL A 123 11.24 -23.40 4.35
C VAL A 123 11.87 -24.37 5.35
N ASN A 124 12.96 -23.98 6.02
CA ASN A 124 13.60 -24.82 7.04
C ASN A 124 12.66 -25.14 8.21
N MET A 125 11.91 -24.15 8.70
CA MET A 125 10.91 -24.36 9.75
C MET A 125 9.79 -25.29 9.28
N THR A 126 9.29 -25.08 8.06
CA THR A 126 8.19 -25.86 7.49
C THR A 126 8.59 -27.33 7.28
N VAL A 127 9.77 -27.57 6.70
CA VAL A 127 10.30 -28.93 6.50
C VAL A 127 10.40 -29.68 7.82
N ARG A 128 10.88 -29.02 8.89
CA ARG A 128 11.00 -29.63 10.21
C ARG A 128 9.64 -29.91 10.86
N LEU A 129 8.64 -29.04 10.68
CA LEU A 129 7.25 -29.32 11.08
C LEU A 129 6.64 -30.52 10.34
N PHE A 130 6.92 -30.67 9.05
CA PHE A 130 6.43 -31.82 8.26
C PHE A 130 7.15 -33.12 8.62
N ILE A 131 8.44 -33.08 8.95
CA ILE A 131 9.18 -34.25 9.45
C ILE A 131 8.61 -34.69 10.81
N LEU A 132 8.26 -33.75 11.70
CA LEU A 132 7.54 -34.01 12.94
C LEU A 132 6.17 -34.67 12.70
N GLY A 133 5.41 -34.16 11.73
CA GLY A 133 4.08 -34.65 11.39
C GLY A 133 4.04 -36.07 10.83
N LYS A 134 5.08 -36.46 10.08
CA LYS A 134 5.24 -37.84 9.57
C LYS A 134 5.65 -38.85 10.65
N GLY A 135 6.37 -38.43 11.68
CA GLY A 135 6.78 -39.29 12.80
C GLY A 135 5.66 -39.71 13.75
N ASN A 136 4.47 -39.11 13.65
CA ASN A 136 3.32 -39.42 14.51
C ASN A 136 2.48 -40.62 14.04
N MET A 137 2.83 -41.28 12.93
CA MET A 137 2.08 -42.42 12.41
C MET A 137 2.65 -43.79 12.80
N GLU A 138 3.88 -43.86 13.31
CA GLU A 138 4.43 -45.10 13.87
C GLU A 138 5.24 -44.83 15.14
N ILE A 139 5.05 -45.71 16.13
CA ILE A 139 5.90 -45.99 17.29
C ILE A 139 5.34 -45.50 18.65
N HIS A 140 4.67 -46.46 19.28
CA HIS A 140 4.31 -46.57 20.69
C HIS A 140 5.37 -46.03 21.67
N LEU A 141 4.92 -45.15 22.58
CA LEU A 141 5.34 -44.78 23.94
C LEU A 141 6.84 -44.66 24.31
N PHE A 142 7.74 -45.52 23.85
CA PHE A 142 9.19 -45.47 24.12
C PHE A 142 9.92 -44.49 23.18
N SER A 143 9.40 -44.29 21.96
CA SER A 143 9.86 -43.24 21.03
C SER A 143 9.39 -41.83 21.42
N LYS A 144 8.45 -41.68 22.35
CA LYS A 144 8.00 -40.35 22.77
C LYS A 144 9.06 -39.60 23.59
N VAL A 145 9.80 -40.31 24.44
CA VAL A 145 10.89 -39.71 25.23
C VAL A 145 12.14 -39.53 24.38
N VAL A 146 12.54 -40.54 23.60
CA VAL A 146 13.70 -40.46 22.69
C VAL A 146 13.44 -39.48 21.53
N GLY A 147 12.23 -39.49 20.99
CA GLY A 147 11.77 -38.56 19.97
C GLY A 147 11.59 -37.14 20.52
N PHE A 148 11.16 -36.95 21.77
CA PHE A 148 11.15 -35.64 22.43
C PHE A 148 12.57 -35.14 22.69
N LEU A 149 13.49 -36.00 23.15
CA LEU A 149 14.89 -35.62 23.42
C LEU A 149 15.62 -35.27 22.11
N CYS A 150 15.49 -36.11 21.07
CA CYS A 150 15.99 -35.84 19.72
C CYS A 150 15.33 -34.60 19.07
N LEU A 151 14.07 -34.32 19.42
CA LEU A 151 13.36 -33.10 19.02
C LEU A 151 13.87 -31.87 19.75
N THR A 152 14.29 -32.01 21.02
CA THR A 152 14.90 -30.92 21.78
C THR A 152 16.29 -30.61 21.22
N ASP A 153 17.08 -31.64 20.90
CA ASP A 153 18.39 -31.50 20.24
C ASP A 153 18.25 -30.94 18.82
N SER A 154 17.29 -31.44 18.04
CA SER A 154 17.01 -30.94 16.69
C SER A 154 16.50 -29.50 16.72
N PHE A 155 15.65 -29.12 17.69
CA PHE A 155 15.22 -27.73 17.85
C PHE A 155 16.37 -26.84 18.30
N TYR A 156 17.28 -27.32 19.15
CA TYR A 156 18.45 -26.57 19.58
C TYR A 156 19.41 -26.28 18.42
N ASP A 157 19.77 -27.28 17.60
CA ASP A 157 20.61 -27.08 16.41
C ASP A 157 19.93 -26.20 15.36
N THR A 158 18.62 -26.39 15.19
CA THR A 158 17.81 -25.56 14.29
C THR A 158 17.77 -24.12 14.78
N PHE A 159 17.62 -23.93 16.08
CA PHE A 159 17.54 -22.62 16.70
C PHE A 159 18.84 -21.87 16.51
N HIS A 160 20.01 -22.49 16.75
CA HIS A 160 21.31 -21.85 16.48
C HIS A 160 21.45 -21.41 15.03
N THR A 161 21.16 -22.32 14.09
CA THR A 161 21.29 -22.02 12.65
C THR A 161 20.29 -20.94 12.18
N ILE A 162 19.06 -20.97 12.69
CA ILE A 162 18.01 -20.00 12.32
C ILE A 162 18.21 -18.67 13.04
N SER A 163 18.67 -18.68 14.27
CA SER A 163 18.96 -17.51 15.09
C SER A 163 20.04 -16.67 14.42
N ASP A 164 21.15 -17.28 13.98
CA ASP A 164 22.21 -16.57 13.26
C ASP A 164 21.68 -15.91 11.98
N MET A 165 20.89 -16.64 11.20
CA MET A 165 20.32 -16.11 9.97
C MET A 165 19.25 -15.04 10.21
N MET A 166 18.50 -15.14 11.31
CA MET A 166 17.53 -14.15 11.76
C MET A 166 18.24 -12.86 12.21
N TYR A 167 19.33 -12.97 12.98
CA TYR A 167 20.16 -11.82 13.37
C TYR A 167 20.75 -11.11 12.15
N PHE A 168 21.20 -11.87 11.15
CA PHE A 168 21.68 -11.31 9.90
C PHE A 168 20.59 -10.53 9.15
N CYS A 169 19.41 -11.14 8.95
CA CYS A 169 18.27 -10.48 8.29
C CYS A 169 17.81 -9.24 9.07
N GLN A 170 17.83 -9.30 10.40
CA GLN A 170 17.42 -8.20 11.26
C GLN A 170 18.42 -7.04 11.25
N THR A 171 19.73 -7.34 11.21
CA THR A 171 20.78 -6.32 11.06
C THR A 171 20.64 -5.58 9.73
N LEU A 172 20.36 -6.32 8.66
CA LEU A 172 20.04 -5.71 7.38
C LEU A 172 18.78 -4.83 7.50
N ALA A 173 17.72 -5.28 8.18
CA ALA A 173 16.50 -4.48 8.36
C ALA A 173 16.73 -3.15 9.11
N ILE A 174 17.71 -3.09 10.02
CA ILE A 174 18.15 -1.82 10.64
C ILE A 174 18.84 -0.92 9.61
N MET A 175 19.65 -1.49 8.72
CA MET A 175 20.31 -0.76 7.63
C MET A 175 19.28 -0.15 6.66
N GLU A 176 18.12 -0.76 6.47
CA GLU A 176 17.00 -0.19 5.70
C GLU A 176 16.50 1.13 6.30
N ILE A 177 16.38 1.17 7.64
CA ILE A 177 15.97 2.37 8.37
C ILE A 177 17.06 3.44 8.25
N MET A 178 18.34 3.07 8.35
CA MET A 178 19.44 4.00 8.13
C MET A 178 19.44 4.57 6.71
N ASN A 179 19.21 3.73 5.69
CA ASN A 179 19.07 4.16 4.30
C ASN A 179 17.87 5.13 4.12
N SER A 180 16.76 4.89 4.82
CA SER A 180 15.61 5.80 4.84
C SER A 180 15.91 7.12 5.56
N LEU A 181 16.71 7.11 6.63
CA LEU A 181 17.13 8.30 7.38
C LEU A 181 18.10 9.19 6.58
N ILE A 182 18.93 8.59 5.73
CA ILE A 182 19.84 9.31 4.81
C ILE A 182 19.06 9.99 3.65
N GLY A 183 17.74 9.77 3.55
CA GLY A 183 16.87 10.46 2.59
C GLY A 183 16.83 9.83 1.21
N LEU A 184 17.24 8.56 1.07
CA LEU A 184 17.17 7.81 -0.19
C LEU A 184 15.72 7.49 -0.64
N VAL A 185 14.77 7.45 0.28
CA VAL A 185 13.35 7.16 0.02
C VAL A 185 12.47 8.10 0.85
N ARG A 186 11.57 8.85 0.19
CA ARG A 186 10.50 9.61 0.86
C ARG A 186 9.41 8.65 1.34
N SER A 187 9.68 7.91 2.42
CA SER A 187 8.67 7.13 3.14
C SER A 187 8.46 7.77 4.52
N PRO A 188 7.26 7.78 5.10
CA PRO A 188 7.06 8.20 6.48
C PRO A 188 7.88 7.29 7.40
N VAL A 189 9.08 7.75 7.76
CA VAL A 189 10.09 7.01 8.51
C VAL A 189 9.60 6.67 9.92
N ILE A 190 8.72 7.50 10.47
CA ILE A 190 8.23 7.46 11.85
C ILE A 190 7.47 6.17 12.19
N PRO A 191 6.41 5.76 11.47
CA PRO A 191 5.72 4.49 11.76
C PRO A 191 6.61 3.26 11.55
N SER A 192 7.47 3.25 10.54
CA SER A 192 8.38 2.13 10.26
C SER A 192 9.46 1.96 11.35
N VAL A 193 9.99 3.07 11.87
CA VAL A 193 10.97 3.09 12.97
C VAL A 193 10.34 2.56 14.25
N VAL A 194 9.20 3.09 14.67
CA VAL A 194 8.58 2.72 15.95
C VAL A 194 8.11 1.26 15.94
N GLN A 195 7.54 0.78 14.84
CA GLN A 195 6.96 -0.57 14.80
C GLN A 195 8.02 -1.68 14.67
N VAL A 196 9.14 -1.43 13.97
CA VAL A 196 10.21 -2.42 13.75
C VAL A 196 11.28 -2.37 14.85
N ILE A 197 11.69 -1.17 15.29
CA ILE A 197 12.77 -1.02 16.29
C ILE A 197 12.27 -1.28 17.72
N PHE A 198 11.09 -0.77 18.09
CA PHE A 198 10.57 -1.00 19.46
C PHE A 198 9.86 -2.35 19.62
N GLY A 199 9.28 -2.91 18.56
CA GLY A 199 8.51 -4.16 18.65
C GLY A 199 9.32 -5.44 18.40
N ARG A 200 10.08 -5.51 17.29
CA ARG A 200 10.77 -6.75 16.86
C ARG A 200 12.20 -6.87 17.38
N ASN A 201 12.98 -5.79 17.29
CA ASN A 201 14.36 -5.79 17.77
C ASN A 201 14.43 -5.94 19.28
N PHE A 202 13.52 -5.27 20.01
CA PHE A 202 13.43 -5.40 21.46
C PHE A 202 13.18 -6.85 21.88
N VAL A 203 12.24 -7.54 21.23
CA VAL A 203 11.92 -8.95 21.53
C VAL A 203 13.08 -9.88 21.19
N LEU A 204 13.80 -9.67 20.08
CA LEU A 204 15.00 -10.47 19.76
C LEU A 204 16.12 -10.30 20.78
N PHE A 205 16.51 -9.05 21.08
CA PHE A 205 17.62 -8.77 22.00
C PHE A 205 17.27 -9.08 23.46
N VAL A 206 16.01 -8.87 23.88
CA VAL A 206 15.58 -9.14 25.26
C VAL A 206 15.28 -10.63 25.47
N ILE A 207 14.58 -11.32 24.56
CA ILE A 207 14.21 -12.74 24.77
C ILE A 207 15.39 -13.70 24.50
N LEU A 208 16.17 -13.51 23.42
CA LEU A 208 17.32 -14.39 23.16
C LEU A 208 18.55 -14.03 23.97
N GLY A 209 18.78 -12.74 24.24
CA GLY A 209 19.96 -12.26 24.95
C GLY A 209 19.88 -12.40 26.47
N SER A 210 18.68 -12.48 27.04
CA SER A 210 18.52 -12.52 28.51
C SER A 210 18.23 -13.91 29.09
N LEU A 211 17.72 -14.87 28.29
CA LEU A 211 17.43 -16.24 28.78
C LEU A 211 17.74 -17.31 27.71
N GLU A 212 18.92 -17.94 27.81
CA GLU A 212 19.27 -19.12 26.99
C GLU A 212 18.32 -20.32 27.26
N GLU A 213 17.76 -20.43 28.48
CA GLU A 213 16.82 -21.50 28.84
C GLU A 213 15.48 -21.43 28.10
N MET A 214 15.06 -20.23 27.64
CA MET A 214 13.81 -20.05 26.90
C MET A 214 13.90 -20.50 25.43
N GLN A 215 15.11 -20.64 24.89
CA GLN A 215 15.37 -20.99 23.48
C GLN A 215 14.92 -22.42 23.14
N SER A 216 14.92 -23.30 24.14
CA SER A 216 14.45 -24.69 24.02
C SER A 216 12.92 -24.82 23.94
N LYS A 217 12.17 -23.76 24.25
CA LYS A 217 10.71 -23.81 24.32
C LYS A 217 10.06 -23.71 22.93
N PRO A 218 9.02 -24.51 22.65
CA PRO A 218 8.33 -24.51 21.36
C PRO A 218 7.63 -23.17 21.03
N VAL A 219 7.39 -22.32 22.04
CA VAL A 219 6.77 -21.00 21.87
C VAL A 219 7.64 -20.09 20.98
N VAL A 220 8.96 -20.12 21.17
CA VAL A 220 9.90 -19.27 20.40
C VAL A 220 9.94 -19.69 18.93
N PHE A 221 9.87 -21.01 18.68
CA PHE A 221 9.77 -21.56 17.33
C PHE A 221 8.55 -21.01 16.56
N PHE A 222 7.37 -20.99 17.20
CA PHE A 222 6.15 -20.43 16.56
C PHE A 222 6.24 -18.93 16.32
N ILE A 223 6.83 -18.16 17.25
CA ILE A 223 7.03 -16.71 17.07
C ILE A 223 7.90 -16.44 15.84
N PHE A 224 9.04 -17.13 15.72
CA PHE A 224 9.91 -17.02 14.54
C PHE A 224 9.22 -17.45 13.25
N TYR A 225 8.41 -18.50 13.30
CA TYR A 225 7.63 -18.95 12.15
C TYR A 225 6.63 -17.88 11.68
N PHE A 226 5.83 -17.32 12.59
CA PHE A 226 4.89 -16.24 12.25
C PHE A 226 5.61 -14.98 11.80
N TRP A 227 6.75 -14.64 12.41
CA TRP A 227 7.56 -13.51 11.98
C TRP A 227 8.09 -13.67 10.56
N SER A 228 8.61 -14.84 10.20
CA SER A 228 9.09 -15.12 8.85
C SER A 228 7.98 -15.06 7.81
N ILE A 229 6.78 -15.56 8.14
CA ILE A 229 5.62 -15.46 7.25
C ILE A 229 5.28 -13.99 6.95
N ILE A 230 5.23 -13.14 7.98
CA ILE A 230 4.88 -11.73 7.81
C ILE A 230 5.89 -11.00 6.92
N GLU A 231 7.18 -11.29 7.12
CA GLU A 231 8.27 -10.73 6.34
C GLU A 231 8.24 -11.21 4.88
N LEU A 232 7.87 -12.47 4.65
CA LEU A 232 7.71 -13.07 3.32
C LEU A 232 6.69 -12.32 2.46
N PHE A 233 5.68 -11.69 3.05
CA PHE A 233 4.73 -10.85 2.32
C PHE A 233 5.11 -9.37 2.25
N ARG A 234 5.92 -8.89 3.20
CA ARG A 234 6.34 -7.49 3.28
C ARG A 234 7.36 -7.13 2.19
N TYR A 235 8.39 -7.94 1.99
CA TYR A 235 9.44 -7.63 1.00
C TYR A 235 8.93 -7.64 -0.44
N PRO A 236 8.06 -8.59 -0.87
CA PRO A 236 7.43 -8.53 -2.19
C PRO A 236 6.56 -7.28 -2.36
N TYR A 237 5.91 -6.79 -1.30
CA TYR A 237 5.16 -5.54 -1.35
C TYR A 237 6.07 -4.33 -1.62
N TYR A 238 7.22 -4.25 -0.94
CA TYR A 238 8.20 -3.18 -1.19
C TYR A 238 8.85 -3.27 -2.58
N MET A 239 9.10 -4.48 -3.09
CA MET A 239 9.57 -4.69 -4.46
C MET A 239 8.54 -4.24 -5.50
N LEU A 240 7.27 -4.63 -5.33
CA LEU A 240 6.19 -4.25 -6.25
C LEU A 240 5.88 -2.75 -6.20
N SER A 241 5.97 -2.14 -5.01
CA SER A 241 5.85 -0.69 -4.84
C SER A 241 6.96 0.06 -5.57
N CYS A 242 8.20 -0.47 -5.58
CA CYS A 242 9.27 0.10 -6.41
C CYS A 242 8.93 0.01 -7.90
N ILE A 243 8.32 -1.09 -8.36
CA ILE A 243 7.95 -1.29 -9.78
C ILE A 243 6.72 -0.46 -10.18
N GLY A 244 5.93 0.03 -9.21
CA GLY A 244 4.72 0.82 -9.44
C GLY A 244 3.47 -0.03 -9.69
N ILE A 245 3.49 -1.30 -9.28
CA ILE A 245 2.37 -2.23 -9.41
C ILE A 245 1.71 -2.38 -8.04
N GLU A 246 0.44 -2.01 -7.93
CA GLU A 246 -0.30 -2.08 -6.67
C GLU A 246 -1.13 -3.38 -6.58
N TRP A 247 -0.71 -4.29 -5.70
CA TRP A 247 -1.44 -5.54 -5.42
C TRP A 247 -2.30 -5.41 -4.16
N LYS A 248 -3.61 -5.25 -4.35
CA LYS A 248 -4.61 -5.12 -3.27
C LYS A 248 -4.53 -6.19 -2.16
N PRO A 249 -4.39 -7.51 -2.43
CA PRO A 249 -4.32 -8.51 -1.36
C PRO A 249 -3.05 -8.39 -0.51
N LEU A 250 -1.94 -8.00 -1.11
CA LEU A 250 -0.65 -7.84 -0.42
C LEU A 250 -0.67 -6.62 0.49
N THR A 251 -1.30 -5.52 0.02
CA THR A 251 -1.58 -4.33 0.83
C THR A 251 -2.48 -4.67 2.02
N TRP A 252 -3.55 -5.44 1.81
CA TRP A 252 -4.45 -5.84 2.89
C TRP A 252 -3.74 -6.69 3.95
N LEU A 253 -2.91 -7.63 3.51
CA LEU A 253 -2.18 -8.51 4.41
C LEU A 253 -1.18 -7.72 5.27
N ARG A 254 -0.48 -6.74 4.69
CA ARG A 254 0.38 -5.80 5.43
C ARG A 254 -0.35 -5.13 6.60
N TYR A 255 -1.58 -4.66 6.35
CA TYR A 255 -2.35 -3.93 7.35
C TYR A 255 -3.14 -4.80 8.32
N THR A 256 -3.28 -6.11 8.06
CA THR A 256 -4.03 -7.02 8.92
C THR A 256 -3.13 -7.95 9.74
N ALA A 257 -1.92 -8.25 9.24
CA ALA A 257 -1.03 -9.25 9.84
C ALA A 257 -0.49 -8.90 11.23
N TRP A 258 -0.48 -7.63 11.64
CA TRP A 258 -0.03 -7.21 12.97
C TRP A 258 -1.09 -7.45 14.05
N ILE A 259 -2.38 -7.51 13.69
CA ILE A 259 -3.50 -7.67 14.62
C ILE A 259 -3.40 -8.97 15.44
N PRO A 260 -3.14 -10.15 14.86
CA PRO A 260 -2.96 -11.37 15.64
C PRO A 260 -1.58 -11.46 16.33
N LEU A 261 -0.57 -10.76 15.80
CA LEU A 261 0.81 -10.90 16.26
C LEU A 261 1.07 -10.17 17.58
N TYR A 262 0.45 -9.00 17.79
CA TYR A 262 0.59 -8.22 19.04
C TYR A 262 0.08 -8.98 20.28
N PRO A 263 -1.13 -9.58 20.26
CA PRO A 263 -1.62 -10.42 21.35
C PRO A 263 -0.72 -11.64 21.60
N LEU A 264 -0.22 -12.28 20.54
CA LEU A 264 0.66 -13.45 20.67
C LEU A 264 2.01 -13.09 21.32
N GLY A 265 2.59 -11.93 21.00
CA GLY A 265 3.80 -11.43 21.65
C GLY A 265 3.61 -11.17 23.14
N GLY A 266 2.53 -10.46 23.51
CA GLY A 266 2.22 -10.20 24.92
C GLY A 266 1.84 -11.45 25.72
N LEU A 267 1.16 -12.42 25.09
CA LEU A 267 0.88 -13.72 25.71
C LEU A 267 2.17 -14.53 25.93
N ALA A 268 3.10 -14.50 24.98
CA ALA A 268 4.38 -15.18 25.14
C ALA A 268 5.22 -14.58 26.28
N GLU A 269 5.23 -13.25 26.42
CA GLU A 269 5.86 -12.55 27.55
C GLU A 269 5.22 -12.96 28.90
N GLY A 270 3.88 -12.94 28.97
CA GLY A 270 3.14 -13.31 30.18
C GLY A 270 3.31 -14.78 30.59
N ILE A 271 3.53 -15.69 29.64
CA ILE A 271 3.81 -17.10 29.91
C ILE A 271 5.27 -17.29 30.36
N SER A 272 6.20 -16.51 29.81
CA SER A 272 7.62 -16.61 30.13
C SER A 272 7.94 -16.09 31.54
N LEU A 273 7.19 -15.10 32.03
CA LEU A 273 7.35 -14.55 33.39
C LEU A 273 6.72 -15.41 34.50
N LYS A 274 5.86 -16.37 34.14
CA LYS A 274 5.13 -17.24 35.09
C LYS A 274 5.78 -18.60 35.32
N GLN A 275 6.90 -18.88 34.66
CA GLN A 275 7.58 -20.18 34.71
C GLN A 275 9.00 -20.01 35.22
#